data_AF-A0A927VNG9-F1
#
_entry.id   AF-A0A927VNG9-F1
#
_cell.length_a   1.000
_cell.length_b   1.000
_cell.length_c   1.000
_cell.angle_alpha   90.00
_cell.angle_beta   90.00
_cell.angle_gamma   90.00
#
_symmetry.space_group_name_H-M   'P 1'
#
loop_
_entity.id
_entity.type
_entity.pdbx_description
1 polymer ?
#
loop_
_entity_poly.entity_id
_entity_poly.type
_entity_poly.pdbx_seq_one_letter_code
_entity_poly.pdbx_strand_id
1 'polypeptide(L)'
;MKRIKIMLILFGIYLLVAVPFKVMEIIPGFTDVRPVTMLGPIYAVFFGLPGCIVMAVGNLVMDIVSDSLRWSSISGFIANFLGPFLIYLFWNKWSK
;
A
#
# COMPACT_ATOMS: atom_id res chain seq x y z
N MET A 1 -5.27 -20.23 5.49
CA MET A 1 -4.63 -19.77 6.75
C MET A 1 -3.25 -19.13 6.60
N LYS A 2 -2.24 -19.76 5.97
CA LYS A 2 -0.88 -19.18 5.86
C LYS A 2 -0.84 -17.78 5.19
N ARG A 3 -1.53 -17.60 4.06
CA ARG A 3 -1.57 -16.31 3.33
C ARG A 3 -2.24 -15.18 4.12
N ILE A 4 -3.32 -15.47 4.83
CA ILE A 4 -4.01 -14.47 5.68
C ILE A 4 -3.09 -13.99 6.80
N LYS A 5 -2.37 -14.91 7.47
CA LYS A 5 -1.38 -14.54 8.49
C LYS A 5 -0.30 -13.60 7.94
N ILE A 6 0.22 -13.86 6.75
CA ILE A 6 1.18 -12.97 6.09
C ILE A 6 0.56 -11.60 5.84
N MET A 7 -0.64 -11.55 5.28
CA MET A 7 -1.33 -10.27 5.02
C MET A 7 -1.54 -9.45 6.30
N LEU A 8 -1.90 -10.08 7.42
CA LEU A 8 -2.06 -9.41 8.71
C LEU A 8 -0.73 -8.81 9.20
N ILE A 9 0.37 -9.53 9.08
CA ILE A 9 1.71 -9.04 9.48
C ILE A 9 2.12 -7.86 8.60
N LEU A 10 2.01 -8.02 7.27
CA LEU A 10 2.33 -6.96 6.31
C LEU A 10 1.45 -5.72 6.51
N PHE A 11 0.19 -5.91 6.85
CA PHE A 11 -0.73 -4.83 7.15
C PHE A 11 -0.36 -4.09 8.44
N GLY A 12 0.02 -4.83 9.49
CA GLY A 12 0.58 -4.22 10.71
C GLY A 12 1.81 -3.36 10.43
N ILE A 13 2.75 -3.88 9.64
CA ILE A 13 3.95 -3.11 9.22
C ILE A 13 3.56 -1.90 8.38
N TYR A 14 2.59 -2.04 7.46
CA TYR A 14 2.08 -0.93 6.66
C TYR A 14 1.57 0.19 7.56
N LEU A 15 0.72 -0.12 8.55
CA LEU A 15 0.16 0.87 9.47
C LEU A 15 1.23 1.52 10.35
N LEU A 16 2.19 0.75 10.86
CA LEU A 16 3.31 1.28 11.65
C LEU A 16 4.13 2.33 10.87
N VAL A 17 4.26 2.16 9.56
CA VAL A 17 4.95 3.13 8.69
C VAL A 17 4.01 4.22 8.19
N ALA A 18 2.73 3.95 7.96
CA ALA A 18 1.81 4.93 7.37
C ALA A 18 1.33 5.98 8.39
N VAL A 19 0.95 5.55 9.59
CA VAL A 19 0.29 6.41 10.60
C VAL A 19 1.17 7.59 11.04
N PRO A 20 2.45 7.41 11.40
CA PRO A 20 3.27 8.51 11.91
C PRO A 20 3.53 9.61 10.87
N PHE A 21 3.54 9.25 9.60
CA PHE A 21 3.87 10.16 8.50
C PHE A 21 2.63 10.81 7.87
N LYS A 22 1.43 10.48 8.34
CA LYS A 22 0.19 11.06 7.81
C LYS A 22 0.07 12.56 8.07
N VAL A 23 0.84 13.10 9.03
CA VAL A 23 0.96 14.54 9.29
C VAL A 23 1.68 15.32 8.19
N MET A 24 2.39 14.64 7.27
CA MET A 24 3.17 15.29 6.20
C MET A 24 2.29 15.59 4.97
N GLU A 25 1.20 16.31 5.17
CA GLU A 25 0.33 16.75 4.08
C GLU A 25 0.95 17.93 3.31
N ILE A 26 0.98 17.83 1.98
CA ILE A 26 1.36 18.91 1.07
C ILE A 26 0.11 19.73 0.72
N ILE A 27 -0.96 19.03 0.33
CA ILE A 27 -2.28 19.60 0.05
C ILE A 27 -3.28 18.91 0.97
N PRO A 28 -3.88 19.62 1.94
CA PRO A 28 -4.75 19.01 2.94
C PRO A 28 -5.86 18.15 2.32
N GLY A 29 -5.91 16.88 2.73
CA GLY A 29 -6.89 15.92 2.24
C GLY A 29 -6.78 15.52 0.76
N PHE A 30 -5.69 15.89 0.06
CA PHE A 30 -5.48 15.51 -1.34
C PHE A 30 -4.10 14.90 -1.62
N THR A 31 -3.04 15.40 -1.00
CA THR A 31 -1.67 14.92 -1.26
C THR A 31 -0.80 15.02 -0.02
N ASP A 32 -0.17 13.91 0.34
CA ASP A 32 0.76 13.74 1.44
C ASP A 32 2.09 13.14 0.96
N VAL A 33 3.17 13.39 1.70
CA VAL A 33 4.44 12.66 1.53
C VAL A 33 4.26 11.29 2.16
N ARG A 34 4.47 10.23 1.37
CA ARG A 34 4.14 8.85 1.80
C ARG A 34 5.35 7.92 1.79
N PRO A 35 6.19 7.95 2.85
CA PRO A 35 7.29 7.00 2.99
C PRO A 35 6.82 5.54 2.91
N VAL A 36 5.58 5.23 3.33
CA VAL A 36 4.99 3.89 3.24
C VAL A 36 4.99 3.31 1.81
N THR A 37 5.02 4.15 0.77
CA THR A 37 5.07 3.69 -0.62
C THR A 37 6.33 2.87 -0.94
N MET A 38 7.42 3.04 -0.18
CA MET A 38 8.63 2.21 -0.29
C MET A 38 8.38 0.73 0.00
N LEU A 39 7.32 0.41 0.75
CA LEU A 39 6.95 -0.98 1.03
C LEU A 39 6.38 -1.68 -0.22
N GLY A 40 5.89 -0.93 -1.21
CA GLY A 40 5.29 -1.48 -2.43
C GLY A 40 6.20 -2.46 -3.16
N PRO A 41 7.40 -2.05 -3.60
CA PRO A 41 8.37 -2.94 -4.23
C PRO A 41 8.74 -4.15 -3.35
N ILE A 42 8.95 -3.94 -2.05
CA ILE A 42 9.32 -5.00 -1.09
C ILE A 42 8.18 -6.04 -1.00
N TYR A 43 6.95 -5.57 -0.84
CA TYR A 43 5.77 -6.41 -0.70
C TYR A 43 5.48 -7.19 -1.98
N ALA A 44 5.65 -6.54 -3.13
CA ALA A 44 5.50 -7.16 -4.45
C ALA A 44 6.51 -8.28 -4.69
N VAL A 45 7.81 -8.01 -4.46
CA VAL A 45 8.89 -8.96 -4.78
C VAL A 45 8.90 -10.15 -3.82
N PHE A 46 8.80 -9.91 -2.52
CA PHE A 46 8.96 -10.99 -1.52
C PHE A 46 7.66 -11.72 -1.19
N PHE A 47 6.50 -11.07 -1.34
CA PHE A 47 5.22 -11.62 -0.91
C PHE A 47 4.17 -11.70 -2.01
N GLY A 48 4.45 -11.17 -3.20
CA GLY A 48 3.61 -11.25 -4.38
C GLY A 48 2.25 -10.58 -4.22
N LEU A 49 1.21 -11.22 -4.78
CA LEU A 49 -0.16 -10.69 -4.77
C LEU A 49 -0.69 -10.33 -3.36
N PRO A 50 -0.49 -11.15 -2.31
CA PRO A 50 -0.82 -10.76 -0.93
C PRO A 50 -0.26 -9.40 -0.51
N GLY A 51 1.00 -9.11 -0.85
CA GLY A 51 1.64 -7.83 -0.54
C GLY A 51 1.02 -6.66 -1.30
N CYS A 52 0.68 -6.87 -2.58
CA CYS A 52 0.01 -5.86 -3.41
C CYS A 52 -1.39 -5.51 -2.87
N ILE A 53 -2.15 -6.52 -2.42
CA ILE A 53 -3.46 -6.30 -1.80
C ILE A 53 -3.33 -5.51 -0.50
N VAL A 54 -2.33 -5.82 0.33
CA VAL A 54 -2.08 -5.08 1.58
C VAL A 54 -1.76 -3.61 1.31
N MET A 55 -1.00 -3.29 0.26
CA MET A 55 -0.72 -1.88 -0.10
C MET A 55 -2.00 -1.11 -0.44
N ALA A 56 -2.91 -1.73 -1.20
CA ALA A 56 -4.17 -1.11 -1.60
C ALA A 56 -5.15 -0.96 -0.42
N VAL A 57 -5.33 -2.03 0.36
CA VAL A 57 -6.21 -2.02 1.53
C VAL A 57 -5.65 -1.11 2.63
N GLY A 58 -4.34 -1.16 2.86
CA GLY A 58 -3.64 -0.25 3.78
C GLY A 58 -3.87 1.21 3.41
N ASN A 59 -3.78 1.55 2.12
CA ASN A 59 -4.10 2.90 1.65
C ASN A 59 -5.53 3.31 2.02
N LEU A 60 -6.50 2.47 1.68
CA LEU A 60 -7.91 2.78 1.91
C LEU A 60 -8.22 2.92 3.41
N VAL A 61 -7.65 2.05 4.25
CA VAL A 61 -7.82 2.14 5.70
C VAL A 61 -7.21 3.43 6.24
N MET A 62 -6.03 3.83 5.75
CA MET A 62 -5.45 5.12 6.14
C MET A 62 -6.37 6.27 5.78
N ASP A 63 -6.93 6.28 4.56
CA ASP A 63 -7.85 7.33 4.14
C ASP A 63 -9.11 7.40 5.02
N ILE A 64 -9.60 6.25 5.50
CA ILE A 64 -10.72 6.18 6.46
C ILE A 64 -10.31 6.74 7.83
N VAL A 65 -9.15 6.33 8.36
CA VAL A 65 -8.71 6.67 9.72
C VAL A 65 -8.25 8.12 9.83
N SER A 66 -7.81 8.74 8.73
CA SER A 66 -7.36 10.13 8.70
C SER A 66 -8.41 11.12 8.20
N ASP A 67 -9.70 10.75 8.19
CA ASP A 67 -10.81 11.59 7.68
C ASP A 67 -10.57 12.15 6.25
N SER A 68 -9.77 11.44 5.45
CA SER A 68 -9.42 11.82 4.07
C SER A 68 -10.09 10.94 3.01
N LEU A 69 -11.11 10.17 3.41
CA LEU A 69 -11.87 9.32 2.52
C LEU A 69 -12.65 10.17 1.52
N ARG A 70 -12.29 10.07 0.25
CA ARG A 70 -12.90 10.84 -0.85
C ARG A 70 -13.12 9.95 -2.06
N TRP A 71 -13.79 10.48 -3.08
CA TRP A 71 -13.88 9.81 -4.39
C TRP A 71 -12.50 9.52 -5.00
N SER A 72 -11.49 10.35 -4.70
CA SER A 72 -10.09 10.11 -5.07
C SER A 72 -9.46 8.90 -4.37
N SER A 73 -10.01 8.40 -3.26
CA SER A 73 -9.51 7.19 -2.61
C SER A 73 -9.68 5.94 -3.48
N ILE A 74 -10.60 5.96 -4.47
CA ILE A 74 -10.71 4.88 -5.46
C ILE A 74 -9.47 4.84 -6.35
N SER A 75 -9.02 6.00 -6.86
CA SER A 75 -7.79 6.05 -7.66
C SER A 75 -6.56 5.74 -6.80
N GLY A 76 -6.55 6.18 -5.53
CA GLY A 76 -5.54 5.79 -4.54
C GLY A 76 -5.46 4.28 -4.33
N PHE A 77 -6.60 3.60 -4.15
CA PHE A 77 -6.66 2.15 -4.02
C PHE A 77 -6.13 1.44 -5.27
N ILE A 78 -6.58 1.86 -6.46
CA ILE A 78 -6.15 1.28 -7.73
C ILE A 78 -4.64 1.48 -7.95
N ALA A 79 -4.12 2.69 -7.70
CA ALA A 79 -2.70 2.98 -7.87
C ALA A 79 -1.81 2.19 -6.90
N ASN A 80 -2.22 2.11 -5.62
CA ASN A 80 -1.50 1.34 -4.60
C ASN A 80 -1.57 -0.18 -4.82
N PHE A 81 -2.55 -0.67 -5.59
CA PHE A 81 -2.57 -2.05 -6.06
C PHE A 81 -1.66 -2.22 -7.30
N LEU A 82 -1.91 -1.43 -8.35
CA LEU A 82 -1.28 -1.60 -9.66
C LEU A 82 0.23 -1.35 -9.64
N GLY A 83 0.72 -0.35 -8.91
CA GLY A 83 2.16 -0.05 -8.83
C GLY A 83 2.97 -1.27 -8.36
N PRO A 84 2.70 -1.81 -7.16
CA PRO A 84 3.32 -3.04 -6.68
C PRO A 84 3.02 -4.25 -7.56
N PHE A 85 1.79 -4.37 -8.10
CA PHE A 85 1.42 -5.50 -8.94
C PHE A 85 2.23 -5.57 -10.24
N LEU A 86 2.48 -4.43 -10.89
CA LEU A 86 3.35 -4.35 -12.06
C LEU A 86 4.78 -4.78 -11.73
N ILE A 87 5.32 -4.35 -10.59
CA ILE A 87 6.65 -4.78 -10.11
C ILE A 87 6.68 -6.31 -9.93
N TYR A 88 5.65 -6.88 -9.29
CA TYR A 88 5.51 -8.33 -9.13
C TYR A 88 5.50 -9.06 -10.48
N LEU A 89 4.77 -8.54 -11.48
CA LEU A 89 4.71 -9.13 -12.81
C LEU A 89 6.06 -9.07 -13.53
N PHE A 90 6.71 -7.90 -13.55
CA PHE A 90 8.01 -7.73 -14.22
C PHE A 90 9.10 -8.57 -13.56
N TRP A 91 9.17 -8.55 -12.22
CA TRP A 91 10.14 -9.34 -11.47
C TRP A 91 10.03 -10.83 -11.82
N ASN A 92 8.83 -11.41 -11.76
CA ASN A 92 8.64 -12.84 -12.02
C ASN A 92 8.80 -13.24 -13.49
N LYS A 93 8.56 -12.32 -14.42
CA LYS A 93 8.70 -12.58 -15.86
C LYS A 93 10.15 -12.45 -16.33
N TRP A 94 10.93 -11.56 -15.74
CA TRP A 94 12.32 -11.28 -16.12
C TRP A 94 13.34 -12.05 -15.27
N SER A 95 12.92 -12.61 -14.12
CA SER A 95 13.75 -13.50 -13.30
C SER A 95 13.75 -14.96 -13.79
N LYS A 96 13.26 -15.21 -15.00
CA LYS A 96 13.22 -16.52 -15.67
C LYS A 96 13.93 -16.40 -17.01
#